data_AF-A0A194PZH2-F1
#
_entry.id   AF-A0A194PZH2-F1
#
_cell.length_a   1.000
_cell.length_b   1.000
_cell.length_c   1.000
_cell.angle_alpha   90.00
_cell.angle_beta   90.00
_cell.angle_gamma   90.00
#
_symmetry.space_group_name_H-M   'P 1'
#
loop_
_entity.id
_entity.type
_entity.pdbx_description
1 polymer ?
#
loop_
_entity_poly.entity_id
_entity_poly.type
_entity_poly.pdbx_seq_one_letter_code
_entity_poly.pdbx_strand_id
1 'polypeptide(L)'
;MSGSELSTSTYPLIRSRLAAALAAWHPADGSARELLAAWRGAWGPALRPLLHHHVLPKLEHCLQHAPVQLLATENTAWSWCVQWVDVAGAAGVAALAARALLPRWLAALAAWLNTAPPHATVLNSYTNFKKMFPEEVLKEPAVRDAFRKALDMMNRSTDMESVEPPPPPRFTLPDNKEGSKINEILAVTNPHKSFSELLETKCIEKGITFVPIPGKTREGRPLYKIGRMQCYVIRNVIMFSEDGGRSFGPIGMDRLLNMVEE
;
A
#
# COMPACT_ATOMS: atom_id res chain seq x y z
N MET A 1 25.22 34.18 -42.12
CA MET A 1 25.73 35.12 -41.09
C MET A 1 24.63 35.62 -40.13
N SER A 2 23.35 35.48 -40.44
CA SER A 2 22.24 36.04 -39.63
C SER A 2 21.88 35.27 -38.34
N GLY A 3 22.19 33.98 -38.24
CA GLY A 3 21.84 33.16 -37.05
C GLY A 3 22.68 33.45 -35.80
N SER A 4 23.94 33.86 -35.98
CA SER A 4 24.89 34.12 -34.88
C SER A 4 24.64 35.45 -34.16
N GLU A 5 24.19 36.49 -34.89
CA GLU A 5 23.88 37.79 -34.27
C GLU A 5 22.56 37.77 -33.50
N LEU A 6 21.55 37.05 -34.01
CA LEU A 6 20.27 36.82 -33.31
C LEU A 6 20.47 36.08 -31.98
N SER A 7 21.38 35.09 -31.94
CA SER A 7 21.70 34.36 -30.71
C SER A 7 22.43 35.20 -29.67
N THR A 8 23.19 36.21 -30.09
CA THR A 8 24.07 36.98 -29.20
C THR A 8 23.34 38.12 -28.48
N SER A 9 22.36 38.77 -29.13
CA SER A 9 21.61 39.90 -28.53
C SER A 9 20.14 39.58 -28.22
N THR A 10 19.46 38.82 -29.08
CA THR A 10 17.99 38.64 -28.99
C THR A 10 17.60 37.53 -28.03
N TYR A 11 18.32 36.39 -28.04
CA TYR A 11 18.01 35.26 -27.16
C TYR A 11 18.14 35.58 -25.66
N PRO A 12 19.15 36.35 -25.19
CA PRO A 12 19.20 36.81 -23.81
C PRO A 12 18.01 37.66 -23.38
N LEU A 13 17.53 38.55 -24.27
CA LEU A 13 16.39 39.42 -23.99
C LEU A 13 15.07 38.65 -23.93
N ILE A 14 14.86 37.69 -24.85
CA ILE A 14 13.69 36.80 -24.82
C ILE A 14 13.71 35.97 -23.53
N ARG A 15 14.88 35.45 -23.15
CA ARG A 15 15.06 34.66 -21.93
C ARG A 15 14.76 35.46 -20.66
N SER A 16 15.20 36.72 -20.58
CA SER A 16 14.92 37.57 -19.42
C SER A 16 13.44 37.94 -19.29
N ARG A 17 12.77 38.20 -20.42
CA ARG A 17 11.31 38.42 -20.45
C ARG A 17 10.54 37.17 -20.05
N LEU A 18 10.97 36.00 -20.52
CA LEU A 18 10.35 34.73 -20.14
C LEU A 18 10.60 34.38 -18.67
N ALA A 19 11.79 34.64 -18.13
CA ALA A 19 12.05 34.48 -16.70
C ALA A 19 11.12 35.36 -15.85
N ALA A 20 10.88 36.61 -16.26
CA ALA A 20 9.94 37.51 -15.60
C ALA A 20 8.49 37.00 -15.68
N ALA A 21 8.04 36.51 -16.84
CA ALA A 21 6.71 35.91 -16.99
C ALA A 21 6.56 34.64 -16.13
N LEU A 22 7.59 33.79 -16.11
CA LEU A 22 7.62 32.59 -15.29
C LEU A 22 7.66 32.89 -13.79
N ALA A 23 8.07 34.10 -13.37
CA ALA A 23 7.98 34.53 -11.98
C ALA A 23 6.53 34.63 -11.49
N ALA A 24 5.57 34.97 -12.35
CA ALA A 24 4.14 35.01 -12.02
C ALA A 24 3.38 33.71 -12.41
N TRP A 25 3.99 32.84 -13.21
CA TRP A 25 3.37 31.61 -13.69
C TRP A 25 3.01 30.61 -12.58
N HIS A 26 1.95 29.83 -12.80
CA HIS A 26 1.49 28.76 -11.91
C HIS A 26 1.47 27.40 -12.62
N PRO A 27 1.88 26.28 -11.98
CA PRO A 27 1.92 24.95 -12.57
C PRO A 27 0.65 24.41 -13.25
N ALA A 28 -0.52 24.90 -12.86
CA ALA A 28 -1.80 24.55 -13.49
C ALA A 28 -1.94 25.11 -14.91
N ASP A 29 -1.16 26.11 -15.29
CA ASP A 29 -1.16 26.71 -16.62
C ASP A 29 -0.19 25.95 -17.55
N GLY A 30 -0.75 25.21 -18.51
CA GLY A 30 0.01 24.41 -19.48
C GLY A 30 0.73 25.23 -20.56
N SER A 31 0.41 26.51 -20.74
CA SER A 31 0.93 27.34 -21.85
C SER A 31 2.46 27.51 -21.81
N ALA A 32 3.03 27.63 -20.60
CA ALA A 32 4.47 27.78 -20.41
C ALA A 32 5.25 26.55 -20.90
N ARG A 33 4.68 25.35 -20.77
CA ARG A 33 5.32 24.11 -21.22
C ARG A 33 5.43 24.08 -22.74
N GLU A 34 4.33 24.34 -23.44
CA GLU A 34 4.28 24.33 -24.91
C GLU A 34 5.26 25.35 -25.49
N LEU A 35 5.30 26.54 -24.89
CA LEU A 35 6.25 27.57 -25.27
C LEU A 35 7.70 27.10 -25.07
N LEU A 36 8.07 26.63 -23.88
CA LEU A 36 9.45 26.21 -23.60
C LEU A 36 9.87 24.97 -24.41
N ALA A 37 8.93 24.08 -24.74
CA ALA A 37 9.18 22.94 -25.62
C ALA A 37 9.57 23.39 -27.04
N ALA A 38 8.91 24.41 -27.59
CA ALA A 38 9.24 24.97 -28.90
C ALA A 38 10.65 25.59 -28.93
N TRP A 39 11.09 26.20 -27.81
CA TRP A 39 12.44 26.79 -27.68
C TRP A 39 13.55 25.79 -27.35
N ARG A 40 13.22 24.50 -27.15
CA ARG A 40 14.19 23.46 -26.79
C ARG A 40 15.32 23.32 -27.80
N GLY A 41 14.99 23.33 -29.10
CA GLY A 41 15.98 23.22 -30.17
C GLY A 41 16.88 24.46 -30.28
N ALA A 42 16.32 25.66 -30.05
CA ALA A 42 17.04 26.91 -30.19
C ALA A 42 17.95 27.24 -29.00
N TRP A 43 17.55 26.87 -27.77
CA TRP A 43 18.31 27.16 -26.56
C TRP A 43 19.16 26.00 -26.06
N GLY A 44 18.85 24.77 -26.47
CA GLY A 44 19.59 23.57 -26.11
C GLY A 44 19.91 23.50 -24.62
N PRO A 45 21.19 23.46 -24.21
CA PRO A 45 21.57 23.34 -22.80
C PRO A 45 21.20 24.57 -21.95
N ALA A 46 21.03 25.76 -22.55
CA ALA A 46 20.69 26.99 -21.84
C ALA A 46 19.24 27.01 -21.31
N LEU A 47 18.38 26.08 -21.76
CA LEU A 47 17.03 25.92 -21.22
C LEU A 47 17.06 25.30 -19.80
N ARG A 48 18.04 24.44 -19.50
CA ARG A 48 18.09 23.73 -18.20
C ARG A 48 18.16 24.69 -16.99
N PRO A 49 19.07 25.68 -16.93
CA PRO A 49 19.13 26.61 -15.80
C PRO A 49 17.82 27.39 -15.62
N LEU A 50 17.15 27.76 -16.71
CA LEU A 50 15.87 28.46 -16.66
C LEU A 50 14.79 27.59 -16.02
N LEU A 51 14.70 26.31 -16.39
CA LEU A 51 13.77 25.36 -15.77
C LEU A 51 14.08 25.18 -14.28
N HIS A 52 15.36 25.00 -13.94
CA HIS A 52 15.81 24.81 -12.55
C HIS A 52 15.53 26.01 -11.65
N HIS A 53 15.60 27.24 -12.18
CA HIS A 53 15.38 28.44 -11.37
C HIS A 53 13.92 28.87 -11.30
N HIS A 54 13.12 28.65 -12.35
CA HIS A 54 11.79 29.26 -12.44
C HIS A 54 10.63 28.26 -12.45
N VAL A 55 10.84 27.03 -12.95
CA VAL A 55 9.76 26.05 -13.13
C VAL A 55 9.80 25.00 -12.02
N LEU A 56 10.93 24.29 -11.88
CA LEU A 56 11.06 23.18 -10.93
C LEU A 56 10.78 23.60 -9.48
N PRO A 57 11.25 24.76 -8.96
CA PRO A 57 10.97 25.17 -7.58
C PRO A 57 9.47 25.38 -7.32
N LYS A 58 8.72 25.85 -8.32
CA LYS A 58 7.27 26.07 -8.21
C LYS A 58 6.51 24.75 -8.23
N LEU A 59 6.89 23.84 -9.12
CA LEU A 59 6.36 22.48 -9.13
C LEU A 59 6.62 21.77 -7.81
N GLU A 60 7.84 21.90 -7.28
CA GLU A 60 8.22 21.36 -5.98
C GLU A 60 7.35 21.95 -4.87
N HIS A 61 7.18 23.27 -4.84
CA HIS A 61 6.38 23.95 -3.83
C HIS A 61 4.91 23.47 -3.84
N CYS A 62 4.27 23.43 -5.02
CA CYS A 62 2.90 22.92 -5.14
C CYS A 62 2.80 21.46 -4.68
N LEU A 63 3.77 20.61 -5.04
CA LEU A 63 3.80 19.20 -4.67
C LEU A 63 4.02 18.99 -3.17
N GLN A 64 4.84 19.84 -2.53
CA GLN A 64 5.08 19.82 -1.08
C GLN A 64 3.83 20.20 -0.27
N HIS A 65 3.00 21.12 -0.78
CA HIS A 65 1.81 21.60 -0.07
C HIS A 65 0.54 20.82 -0.43
N ALA A 66 0.56 20.05 -1.51
CA ALA A 66 -0.55 19.18 -1.86
C ALA A 66 -0.76 18.10 -0.78
N PRO A 67 -2.01 17.77 -0.42
CA PRO A 67 -2.30 16.69 0.52
C PRO A 67 -1.90 15.34 -0.08
N VAL A 68 -1.17 14.54 0.68
CA VAL A 68 -0.83 13.18 0.28
C VAL A 68 -1.95 12.25 0.70
N GLN A 69 -2.67 11.70 -0.27
CA GLN A 69 -3.75 10.76 -0.05
C GLN A 69 -3.32 9.38 -0.51
N LEU A 70 -3.41 8.38 0.37
CA LEU A 70 -3.00 7.00 0.07
C LEU A 70 -4.03 6.27 -0.80
N LEU A 71 -5.31 6.58 -0.60
CA LEU A 71 -6.43 5.92 -1.30
C LEU A 71 -6.95 6.72 -2.50
N ALA A 72 -6.41 7.92 -2.75
CA ALA A 72 -6.82 8.71 -3.89
C ALA A 72 -6.34 8.08 -5.20
N THR A 73 -7.17 8.17 -6.22
CA THR A 73 -6.87 7.74 -7.57
C THR A 73 -5.98 8.73 -8.32
N GLU A 74 -6.00 10.00 -7.91
CA GLU A 74 -5.32 11.08 -8.61
C GLU A 74 -4.62 12.04 -7.64
N ASN A 75 -3.50 12.59 -8.10
CA ASN A 75 -2.79 13.67 -7.45
C ASN A 75 -2.55 14.76 -8.49
N THR A 76 -3.33 15.84 -8.41
CA THR A 76 -3.30 16.94 -9.39
C THR A 76 -1.93 17.61 -9.45
N ALA A 77 -1.30 17.88 -8.30
CA ALA A 77 0.03 18.48 -8.24
C ALA A 77 1.09 17.57 -8.89
N TRP A 78 1.00 16.26 -8.66
CA TRP A 78 1.87 15.29 -9.32
C TRP A 78 1.62 15.22 -10.84
N SER A 79 0.36 15.28 -11.27
CA SER A 79 0.01 15.29 -12.70
C SER A 79 0.65 16.48 -13.43
N TRP A 80 0.75 17.65 -12.79
CA TRP A 80 1.48 18.78 -13.35
C TRP A 80 2.95 18.42 -13.54
N CYS A 81 3.64 17.87 -12.54
CA CYS A 81 5.04 17.46 -12.67
C CYS A 81 5.26 16.43 -13.81
N VAL A 82 4.35 15.47 -13.97
CA VAL A 82 4.41 14.46 -15.03
C VAL A 82 4.36 15.09 -16.42
N GLN A 83 3.58 16.16 -16.61
CA GLN A 83 3.50 16.85 -17.89
C GLN A 83 4.83 17.47 -18.33
N TRP A 84 5.76 17.72 -17.40
CA TRP A 84 7.07 18.33 -17.68
C TRP A 84 8.20 17.32 -17.93
N VAL A 85 7.93 16.01 -17.93
CA VAL A 85 8.96 14.97 -18.12
C VAL A 85 9.66 15.11 -19.46
N ASP A 86 8.94 15.49 -20.51
CA ASP A 86 9.48 15.69 -21.86
C ASP A 86 10.50 16.85 -21.91
N VAL A 87 10.20 17.97 -21.23
CA VAL A 87 11.04 19.19 -21.25
C VAL A 87 12.14 19.16 -20.18
N ALA A 88 11.81 18.81 -18.94
CA ALA A 88 12.75 18.79 -17.81
C ALA A 88 13.56 17.49 -17.71
N GLY A 89 13.12 16.42 -18.37
CA GLY A 89 13.72 15.09 -18.32
C GLY A 89 13.28 14.26 -17.11
N ALA A 90 13.38 12.93 -17.26
CA ALA A 90 12.98 11.98 -16.24
C ALA A 90 13.72 12.20 -14.90
N ALA A 91 15.04 12.37 -14.94
CA ALA A 91 15.85 12.65 -13.74
C ALA A 91 15.40 13.90 -12.97
N GLY A 92 15.02 14.97 -13.66
CA GLY A 92 14.54 16.20 -13.02
C GLY A 92 13.21 16.00 -12.29
N VAL A 93 12.25 15.34 -12.94
CA VAL A 93 10.94 15.03 -12.36
C VAL A 93 11.03 13.97 -11.26
N ALA A 94 11.92 12.98 -11.41
CA ALA A 94 12.22 12.01 -10.37
C ALA A 94 12.80 12.67 -9.12
N ALA A 95 13.69 13.65 -9.29
CA ALA A 95 14.23 14.42 -8.17
C ALA A 95 13.15 15.22 -7.44
N LEU A 96 12.18 15.80 -8.16
CA LEU A 96 11.01 16.45 -7.54
C LEU A 96 10.20 15.44 -6.72
N ALA A 97 9.89 14.27 -7.28
CA ALA A 97 9.16 13.22 -6.58
C ALA A 97 9.90 12.77 -5.31
N ALA A 98 11.21 12.53 -5.41
CA ALA A 98 12.06 12.05 -4.34
C ALA A 98 12.18 13.06 -3.18
N ARG A 99 12.12 14.37 -3.45
CA ARG A 99 12.20 15.40 -2.42
C ARG A 99 10.85 15.76 -1.81
N ALA A 100 9.81 15.92 -2.64
CA ALA A 100 8.55 16.54 -2.23
C ALA A 100 7.39 15.57 -2.00
N LEU A 101 7.38 14.41 -2.67
CA LEU A 101 6.23 13.50 -2.66
C LEU A 101 6.53 12.19 -1.92
N LEU A 102 7.56 11.47 -2.36
CA LEU A 102 7.87 10.11 -1.90
C LEU A 102 8.14 10.02 -0.39
N PRO A 103 8.90 10.93 0.26
CA PRO A 103 9.13 10.86 1.70
C PRO A 103 7.83 10.98 2.51
N ARG A 104 6.94 11.89 2.09
CA ARG A 104 5.64 12.12 2.73
C ARG A 104 4.70 10.95 2.49
N TRP A 105 4.68 10.41 1.28
CA TRP A 105 3.91 9.21 0.95
C TRP A 105 4.37 7.99 1.75
N LEU A 106 5.68 7.75 1.86
CA LEU A 106 6.24 6.68 2.69
C LEU A 106 5.88 6.86 4.17
N ALA A 107 5.95 8.09 4.69
CA ALA A 107 5.57 8.37 6.08
C ALA A 107 4.07 8.10 6.32
N ALA A 108 3.20 8.53 5.40
CA ALA A 108 1.77 8.26 5.46
C ALA A 108 1.49 6.75 5.36
N LEU A 109 2.18 6.03 4.46
CA LEU A 109 2.08 4.57 4.33
C LEU A 109 2.51 3.89 5.64
N ALA A 110 3.62 4.30 6.25
CA ALA A 110 4.06 3.75 7.54
C ALA A 110 2.98 3.92 8.64
N ALA A 111 2.45 5.14 8.77
CA ALA A 111 1.41 5.44 9.75
C ALA A 111 0.13 4.63 9.48
N TRP A 112 -0.24 4.45 8.21
CA TRP A 112 -1.39 3.66 7.83
C TRP A 112 -1.19 2.17 8.10
N LEU A 113 -0.03 1.60 7.80
CA LEU A 113 0.28 0.19 8.08
C LEU A 113 0.20 -0.14 9.58
N ASN A 114 0.55 0.81 10.45
CA ASN A 114 0.40 0.64 11.91
C ASN A 114 -1.07 0.52 12.37
N THR A 115 -2.04 0.84 11.52
CA THR A 115 -3.48 0.64 11.80
C THR A 115 -3.99 -0.76 11.46
N ALA A 116 -3.10 -1.65 11.00
CA ALA A 116 -3.42 -2.99 10.49
C ALA A 116 -4.52 -3.01 9.41
N PRO A 117 -4.37 -2.23 8.32
CA PRO A 117 -5.34 -2.21 7.23
C PRO A 117 -5.33 -3.53 6.44
N PRO A 118 -6.45 -3.92 5.78
CA PRO A 118 -6.48 -5.11 4.96
C PRO A 118 -5.43 -5.08 3.85
N HIS A 119 -4.66 -6.17 3.70
CA HIS A 119 -3.58 -6.27 2.72
C HIS A 119 -4.02 -5.95 1.29
N ALA A 120 -5.21 -6.38 0.88
CA ALA A 120 -5.77 -6.09 -0.44
C ALA A 120 -5.90 -4.58 -0.71
N THR A 121 -6.32 -3.80 0.30
CA THR A 121 -6.46 -2.35 0.20
C THR A 121 -5.10 -1.68 0.07
N VAL A 122 -4.10 -2.14 0.84
CA VAL A 122 -2.73 -1.64 0.77
C VAL A 122 -2.11 -1.92 -0.59
N LEU A 123 -2.28 -3.13 -1.10
CA LEU A 123 -1.77 -3.51 -2.42
C LEU A 123 -2.42 -2.68 -3.54
N ASN A 124 -3.75 -2.48 -3.48
CA ASN A 124 -4.44 -1.63 -4.45
C ASN A 124 -3.95 -0.17 -4.38
N SER A 125 -3.78 0.39 -3.18
CA SER A 125 -3.20 1.73 -2.98
C SER A 125 -1.80 1.83 -3.61
N TYR A 126 -0.92 0.87 -3.34
CA TYR A 126 0.43 0.82 -3.90
C TYR A 126 0.40 0.78 -5.43
N THR A 127 -0.43 -0.11 -6.01
CA THR A 127 -0.54 -0.27 -7.46
C THR A 127 -1.09 1.00 -8.13
N ASN A 128 -2.11 1.63 -7.55
CA ASN A 128 -2.66 2.87 -8.09
C ASN A 128 -1.67 4.02 -7.98
N PHE A 129 -0.96 4.12 -6.85
CA PHE A 129 0.10 5.12 -6.69
C PHE A 129 1.21 4.95 -7.72
N LYS A 130 1.67 3.71 -7.94
CA LYS A 130 2.71 3.39 -8.94
C LYS A 130 2.28 3.74 -10.38
N LYS A 131 1.01 3.50 -10.73
CA LYS A 131 0.47 3.81 -12.08
C LYS A 131 0.50 5.31 -12.42
N MET A 132 0.56 6.19 -11.42
CA MET A 132 0.68 7.64 -11.66
C MET A 132 2.06 8.06 -12.18
N PHE A 133 3.07 7.18 -12.13
CA PHE A 133 4.44 7.50 -12.53
C PHE A 133 4.72 7.02 -13.96
N PRO A 134 5.28 7.89 -14.83
CA PRO A 134 5.79 7.47 -16.14
C PRO A 134 6.90 6.43 -16.01
N GLU A 135 6.99 5.52 -16.99
CA GLU A 135 7.96 4.41 -16.96
C GLU A 135 9.41 4.90 -16.84
N GLU A 136 9.75 5.98 -17.54
CA GLU A 136 11.09 6.59 -17.50
C GLU A 136 11.43 7.12 -16.11
N VAL A 137 10.45 7.66 -15.38
CA VAL A 137 10.62 8.16 -14.01
C VAL A 137 10.72 7.00 -13.01
N LEU A 138 10.02 5.88 -13.27
CA LEU A 138 10.12 4.67 -12.44
C LEU A 138 11.49 3.99 -12.54
N LYS A 139 12.21 4.17 -13.65
CA LYS A 139 13.57 3.64 -13.84
C LYS A 139 14.63 4.41 -13.04
N GLU A 140 14.34 5.65 -12.63
CA GLU A 140 15.27 6.48 -11.88
C GLU A 140 15.55 5.89 -10.49
N PRO A 141 16.82 5.86 -10.05
CA PRO A 141 17.23 5.12 -8.84
C PRO A 141 16.52 5.63 -7.59
N ALA A 142 16.39 6.94 -7.43
CA ALA A 142 15.74 7.55 -6.26
C ALA A 142 14.26 7.12 -6.12
N VAL A 143 13.56 6.96 -7.25
CA VAL A 143 12.15 6.55 -7.27
C VAL A 143 12.05 5.05 -7.01
N ARG A 144 12.89 4.25 -7.69
CA ARG A 144 12.93 2.80 -7.51
C ARG A 144 13.23 2.40 -6.07
N ASP A 145 14.17 3.09 -5.42
CA ASP A 145 14.54 2.82 -4.03
C ASP A 145 13.40 3.15 -3.06
N ALA A 146 12.64 4.22 -3.32
CA ALA A 146 11.45 4.55 -2.52
C ALA A 146 10.36 3.48 -2.66
N PHE A 147 10.07 3.00 -3.88
CA PHE A 147 9.09 1.93 -4.10
C PHE A 147 9.56 0.60 -3.50
N ARG A 148 10.86 0.30 -3.51
CA ARG A 148 11.42 -0.87 -2.82
C ARG A 148 11.21 -0.76 -1.31
N LYS A 149 11.52 0.41 -0.73
CA LYS A 149 11.30 0.67 0.71
C LYS A 149 9.83 0.51 1.10
N ALA A 150 8.90 0.96 0.27
CA ALA A 150 7.46 0.78 0.49
C ALA A 150 7.07 -0.71 0.53
N LEU A 151 7.57 -1.51 -0.41
CA LEU A 151 7.33 -2.96 -0.42
C LEU A 151 7.90 -3.64 0.82
N ASP A 152 9.12 -3.28 1.22
CA ASP A 152 9.74 -3.81 2.45
C ASP A 152 8.90 -3.46 3.70
N MET A 153 8.31 -2.26 3.76
CA MET A 153 7.42 -1.86 4.85
C MET A 153 6.12 -2.68 4.86
N MET A 154 5.52 -2.92 3.69
CA MET A 154 4.31 -3.73 3.56
C MET A 154 4.56 -5.17 4.01
N ASN A 155 5.64 -5.80 3.54
CA ASN A 155 5.99 -7.18 3.91
C ASN A 155 6.27 -7.32 5.41
N ARG A 156 6.96 -6.35 6.02
CA ARG A 156 7.19 -6.37 7.48
C ARG A 156 5.89 -6.25 8.28
N SER A 157 4.94 -5.44 7.79
CA SER A 157 3.65 -5.28 8.47
C SER A 157 2.80 -6.56 8.44
N THR A 158 2.91 -7.35 7.37
CA THR A 158 2.25 -8.68 7.31
C THR A 158 2.96 -9.71 8.18
N ASP A 159 4.29 -9.64 8.30
CA ASP A 159 5.06 -10.54 9.15
C ASP A 159 4.82 -10.27 10.64
N MET A 160 4.59 -9.02 11.05
CA MET A 160 4.25 -8.66 12.44
C MET A 160 2.93 -9.28 12.91
N GLU A 161 2.02 -9.61 12.00
CA GLU A 161 0.77 -10.32 12.32
C GLU A 161 1.00 -11.82 12.65
N SER A 162 2.22 -12.31 12.37
CA SER A 162 2.72 -13.68 12.56
C SER A 162 3.57 -13.88 13.82
N VAL A 163 3.85 -12.82 14.59
CA VAL A 163 4.61 -12.96 15.85
C VAL A 163 3.68 -13.55 16.91
N GLU A 164 3.64 -14.87 16.94
CA GLU A 164 3.09 -15.68 18.02
C GLU A 164 3.77 -15.28 19.34
N PRO A 165 3.03 -15.05 20.44
CA PRO A 165 3.64 -14.77 21.74
C PRO A 165 4.61 -15.89 22.12
N PRO A 166 5.74 -15.59 22.80
CA PRO A 166 6.73 -16.60 23.14
C PRO A 166 6.05 -17.77 23.85
N PRO A 167 6.30 -19.03 23.43
CA PRO A 167 5.65 -20.18 24.02
C PRO A 167 5.99 -20.24 25.52
N PRO A 168 5.02 -20.56 26.39
CA PRO A 168 5.32 -20.87 27.78
C PRO A 168 6.34 -22.02 27.84
N PRO A 169 7.24 -22.05 28.83
CA PRO A 169 8.31 -23.05 28.92
C PRO A 169 7.73 -24.46 28.83
N ARG A 170 8.04 -25.17 27.73
CA ARG A 170 7.60 -26.55 27.49
C ARG A 170 8.44 -27.50 28.35
N PHE A 171 7.80 -28.16 29.30
CA PHE A 171 8.26 -29.45 29.78
C PHE A 171 8.18 -30.46 28.63
N THR A 172 9.29 -31.17 28.39
CA THR A 172 9.43 -32.17 27.33
C THR A 172 8.49 -33.35 27.56
N LEU A 173 7.68 -33.68 26.55
CA LEU A 173 7.10 -35.01 26.38
C LEU A 173 7.52 -35.55 24.99
N PRO A 174 7.74 -36.86 24.84
CA PRO A 174 8.45 -37.40 23.69
C PRO A 174 7.62 -37.41 22.41
N ASP A 175 8.36 -37.23 21.34
CA ASP A 175 8.04 -37.26 19.91
C ASP A 175 7.14 -38.42 19.50
N ASN A 176 6.12 -38.16 18.67
CA ASN A 176 5.58 -39.16 17.77
C ASN A 176 5.44 -38.56 16.36
N LYS A 177 6.35 -38.99 15.48
CA LYS A 177 6.38 -38.66 14.06
C LYS A 177 5.28 -39.41 13.33
N GLU A 178 4.31 -38.72 12.73
CA GLU A 178 3.67 -39.18 11.48
C GLU A 178 3.22 -37.99 10.61
N GLY A 179 3.88 -37.85 9.46
CA GLY A 179 3.21 -37.77 8.15
C GLY A 179 2.51 -36.48 7.73
N SER A 180 3.27 -35.58 7.11
CA SER A 180 2.82 -34.52 6.19
C SER A 180 1.90 -35.05 5.07
N LYS A 181 0.59 -34.72 5.06
CA LYS A 181 -0.29 -34.72 3.85
C LYS A 181 -1.54 -33.81 3.98
N ILE A 182 -1.41 -32.55 4.44
CA ILE A 182 -2.58 -31.65 4.58
C ILE A 182 -2.53 -30.44 3.62
N ASN A 183 -1.41 -30.18 2.94
CA ASN A 183 -1.23 -28.96 2.14
C ASN A 183 -1.89 -28.95 0.74
N GLU A 184 -2.66 -29.97 0.36
CA GLU A 184 -3.12 -30.10 -1.05
C GLU A 184 -4.63 -30.01 -1.29
N ILE A 185 -5.47 -29.78 -0.26
CA ILE A 185 -6.94 -29.80 -0.44
C ILE A 185 -7.62 -28.42 -0.30
N LEU A 186 -6.93 -27.37 0.16
CA LEU A 186 -7.59 -26.08 0.47
C LEU A 186 -7.58 -25.03 -0.66
N ALA A 187 -7.24 -25.42 -1.89
CA ALA A 187 -7.27 -24.53 -3.06
C ALA A 187 -8.60 -24.57 -3.85
N VAL A 188 -9.74 -24.85 -3.20
CA VAL A 188 -11.11 -24.75 -3.75
C VAL A 188 -12.00 -24.60 -2.50
N THR A 189 -12.76 -23.54 -2.18
CA THR A 189 -13.79 -22.81 -2.93
C THR A 189 -14.29 -21.62 -2.08
N ASN A 190 -14.68 -20.53 -2.74
CA ASN A 190 -15.65 -19.47 -2.34
C ASN A 190 -15.26 -18.34 -1.33
N PRO A 191 -15.25 -17.06 -1.76
CA PRO A 191 -14.85 -15.90 -0.95
C PRO A 191 -15.99 -15.19 -0.17
N HIS A 192 -17.09 -15.87 0.17
CA HIS A 192 -18.27 -15.18 0.73
C HIS A 192 -18.88 -15.78 2.00
N LYS A 193 -18.20 -16.67 2.72
CA LYS A 193 -18.68 -17.13 4.04
C LYS A 193 -17.59 -17.05 5.09
N SER A 194 -17.92 -16.43 6.22
CA SER A 194 -17.03 -16.42 7.39
C SER A 194 -16.87 -17.85 7.90
N PHE A 195 -15.69 -18.28 8.35
CA PHE A 195 -15.46 -19.65 8.84
C PHE A 195 -16.42 -20.04 9.98
N SER A 196 -16.93 -19.05 10.73
CA SER A 196 -18.00 -19.23 11.73
C SER A 196 -19.32 -19.71 11.11
N GLU A 197 -19.69 -19.20 9.93
CA GLU A 197 -20.91 -19.60 9.21
C GLU A 197 -20.76 -21.01 8.61
N LEU A 198 -19.54 -21.38 8.19
CA LEU A 198 -19.25 -22.72 7.71
C LEU A 198 -19.38 -23.73 8.85
N LEU A 199 -18.85 -23.40 10.02
CA LEU A 199 -19.00 -24.21 11.23
C LEU A 199 -20.48 -24.35 11.62
N GLU A 200 -21.22 -23.25 11.63
CA GLU A 200 -22.66 -23.25 11.92
C GLU A 200 -23.45 -24.13 10.93
N THR A 201 -23.19 -23.99 9.62
CA THR A 201 -23.84 -24.80 8.58
C THR A 201 -23.57 -26.29 8.79
N LYS A 202 -22.32 -26.67 9.08
CA LYS A 202 -21.96 -28.07 9.35
C LYS A 202 -22.60 -28.60 10.65
N CYS A 203 -22.69 -27.78 11.70
CA CYS A 203 -23.37 -28.17 12.93
C CYS A 203 -24.87 -28.42 12.67
N ILE A 204 -25.54 -27.54 11.92
CA ILE A 204 -26.97 -27.68 11.56
C ILE A 204 -27.19 -28.96 10.74
N GLU A 205 -26.31 -29.24 9.76
CA GLU A 205 -26.40 -30.44 8.91
C GLU A 205 -26.31 -31.74 9.72
N LYS A 206 -25.50 -31.75 10.79
CA LYS A 206 -25.37 -32.89 11.72
C LYS A 206 -26.41 -32.89 12.85
N GLY A 207 -27.33 -31.93 12.90
CA GLY A 207 -28.32 -31.81 13.97
C GLY A 207 -27.75 -31.36 15.31
N ILE A 208 -26.57 -30.73 15.31
CA ILE A 208 -25.86 -30.24 16.49
C ILE A 208 -26.27 -28.80 16.80
N THR A 209 -26.69 -28.54 18.04
CA THR A 209 -27.08 -27.21 18.52
C THR A 209 -25.88 -26.26 18.57
N PHE A 210 -25.88 -25.25 17.69
CA PHE A 210 -24.91 -24.15 17.66
C PHE A 210 -25.60 -22.84 18.04
N VAL A 211 -25.38 -22.32 19.26
CA VAL A 211 -26.07 -21.12 19.76
C VAL A 211 -25.09 -20.11 20.36
N PRO A 212 -25.13 -18.82 19.97
CA PRO A 212 -24.28 -17.80 20.57
C PRO A 212 -24.65 -17.58 22.04
N ILE A 213 -23.65 -17.36 22.89
CA ILE A 213 -23.85 -17.06 24.31
C ILE A 213 -23.86 -15.53 24.50
N PRO A 214 -25.04 -14.89 24.64
CA PRO A 214 -25.11 -13.44 24.73
C PRO A 214 -24.39 -12.94 25.99
N GLY A 215 -23.60 -11.88 25.84
CA GLY A 215 -22.85 -11.24 26.93
C GLY A 215 -21.53 -11.93 27.32
N LYS A 216 -21.15 -13.04 26.67
CA LYS A 216 -19.83 -13.67 26.88
C LYS A 216 -18.96 -13.55 25.64
N THR A 217 -17.83 -12.86 25.80
CA THR A 217 -16.78 -12.77 24.79
C THR A 217 -15.46 -13.27 25.37
N ARG A 218 -14.66 -13.91 24.52
CA ARG A 218 -13.30 -14.36 24.83
C ARG A 218 -12.41 -13.83 23.72
N GLU A 219 -11.33 -13.15 24.10
CA GLU A 219 -10.41 -12.51 23.15
C GLU A 219 -11.11 -11.53 22.17
N GLY A 220 -12.16 -10.85 22.65
CA GLY A 220 -12.96 -9.92 21.84
C GLY A 220 -13.92 -10.59 20.84
N ARG A 221 -14.04 -11.93 20.87
CA ARG A 221 -14.87 -12.71 19.95
C ARG A 221 -16.08 -13.34 20.66
N PRO A 222 -17.22 -13.49 19.96
CA PRO A 222 -18.40 -14.12 20.52
C PRO A 222 -18.14 -15.60 20.83
N LEU A 223 -18.59 -16.04 22.00
CA LEU A 223 -18.53 -17.43 22.40
C LEU A 223 -19.79 -18.16 21.95
N TYR A 224 -19.63 -19.34 21.36
CA TYR A 224 -20.71 -20.18 20.88
C TYR A 224 -20.79 -21.45 21.72
N LYS A 225 -22.02 -21.95 21.90
CA LYS A 225 -22.29 -23.22 22.54
C LYS A 225 -22.55 -24.26 21.47
N ILE A 226 -21.78 -25.35 21.50
CA ILE A 226 -21.97 -26.52 20.62
C ILE A 226 -22.33 -27.70 21.51
N GLY A 227 -23.60 -28.11 21.49
CA GLY A 227 -24.10 -29.17 22.39
C GLY A 227 -23.89 -28.82 23.86
N ARG A 228 -23.03 -29.57 24.56
CA ARG A 228 -22.64 -29.32 25.97
C ARG A 228 -21.33 -28.51 26.10
N MET A 229 -20.65 -28.27 25.01
CA MET A 229 -19.31 -27.67 24.95
C MET A 229 -19.39 -26.20 24.54
N GLN A 230 -18.30 -25.46 24.74
CA GLN A 230 -18.17 -24.07 24.31
C GLN A 230 -17.05 -23.94 23.28
N CYS A 231 -17.24 -23.11 22.28
CA CYS A 231 -16.18 -22.81 21.31
C CYS A 231 -16.20 -21.35 20.86
N TYR A 232 -15.08 -20.91 20.30
CA TYR A 232 -15.01 -19.68 19.51
C TYR A 232 -14.08 -19.87 18.33
N VAL A 233 -14.25 -19.02 17.32
CA VAL A 233 -13.45 -19.08 16.10
C VAL A 233 -12.48 -17.90 16.08
N ILE A 234 -11.18 -18.19 16.03
CA ILE A 234 -10.13 -17.19 15.87
C ILE A 234 -9.27 -17.55 14.66
N ARG A 235 -9.15 -16.63 13.70
CA ARG A 235 -8.31 -16.79 12.49
C ARG A 235 -8.47 -18.17 11.80
N ASN A 236 -9.71 -18.61 11.58
CA ASN A 236 -10.07 -19.92 11.00
C ASN A 236 -9.67 -21.16 11.83
N VAL A 237 -9.35 -20.98 13.11
CA VAL A 237 -9.12 -22.07 14.07
C VAL A 237 -10.30 -22.12 15.04
N ILE A 238 -10.81 -23.32 15.30
CA ILE A 238 -11.83 -23.54 16.33
C ILE A 238 -11.13 -23.79 17.65
N MET A 239 -11.37 -22.92 18.61
CA MET A 239 -10.95 -23.09 19.99
C MET A 239 -12.13 -23.65 20.76
N PHE A 240 -11.98 -24.82 21.36
CA PHE A 240 -13.05 -25.51 22.07
C PHE A 240 -12.70 -25.71 23.55
N SER A 241 -13.73 -25.80 24.38
CA SER A 241 -13.66 -26.08 25.81
C SER A 241 -14.71 -27.10 26.22
N GLU A 242 -14.24 -28.15 26.90
CA GLU A 242 -15.03 -29.22 27.51
C GLU A 242 -15.38 -28.95 28.99
N ASP A 243 -14.61 -28.07 29.65
CA ASP A 243 -14.67 -27.80 31.09
C ASP A 243 -15.49 -26.55 31.45
N GLY A 244 -16.44 -26.19 30.59
CA GLY A 244 -17.34 -25.05 30.80
C GLY A 244 -16.69 -23.67 30.59
N GLY A 245 -15.58 -23.61 29.84
CA GLY A 245 -14.89 -22.38 29.46
C GLY A 245 -13.66 -22.05 30.31
N ARG A 246 -13.10 -23.02 31.06
CA ARG A 246 -11.89 -22.79 31.88
C ARG A 246 -10.62 -22.95 31.06
N SER A 247 -10.57 -23.92 30.16
CA SER A 247 -9.47 -24.12 29.22
C SER A 247 -10.01 -24.25 27.80
N PHE A 248 -9.34 -23.58 26.86
CA PHE A 248 -9.65 -23.68 25.43
C PHE A 248 -8.46 -24.28 24.69
N GLY A 249 -8.71 -25.34 23.92
CA GLY A 249 -7.72 -26.00 23.07
C GLY A 249 -8.10 -25.88 21.59
N PRO A 250 -7.12 -25.81 20.68
CA PRO A 250 -7.38 -25.84 19.25
C PRO A 250 -7.88 -27.23 18.84
N ILE A 251 -8.94 -27.26 18.03
CA ILE A 251 -9.49 -28.50 17.49
C ILE A 251 -9.86 -28.34 16.02
N GLY A 252 -9.65 -29.40 15.23
CA GLY A 252 -10.14 -29.47 13.86
C GLY A 252 -11.66 -29.61 13.82
N MET A 253 -12.30 -29.00 12.82
CA MET A 253 -13.76 -29.03 12.66
C MET A 253 -14.34 -30.45 12.66
N ASP A 254 -13.76 -31.38 11.88
CA ASP A 254 -14.30 -32.75 11.81
C ASP A 254 -14.13 -33.51 13.14
N ARG A 255 -13.04 -33.23 13.88
CA ARG A 255 -12.82 -33.81 15.21
C ARG A 255 -13.81 -33.26 16.23
N LEU A 256 -14.08 -31.94 16.21
CA LEU A 256 -15.09 -31.31 17.06
C LEU A 256 -16.47 -31.90 16.82
N LEU A 257 -16.86 -32.09 15.55
CA LEU A 257 -18.17 -32.64 15.20
C LEU A 257 -18.31 -34.09 15.69
N ASN A 258 -17.28 -34.92 15.53
CA ASN A 258 -17.29 -36.30 16.03
C ASN A 258 -17.40 -36.36 17.56
N MET A 259 -16.72 -35.46 18.28
CA MET A 259 -16.77 -35.42 19.75
C MET A 259 -18.11 -34.97 20.33
N VAL A 260 -18.96 -34.31 19.51
CA VAL A 260 -20.31 -33.91 19.92
C VAL A 260 -21.36 -34.97 19.56
N GLU A 261 -21.02 -35.89 18.64
CA GLU A 261 -21.86 -37.04 18.28
C GLU A 261 -21.72 -38.22 19.26
N GLU A 262 -20.62 -38.32 20.02
CA GLU A 262 -20.40 -39.28 21.13
C GLU A 262 -21.05 -38.84 22.45
#